data_AF-A0A858CT66-F1
#
_entry.id   AF-A0A858CT66-F1
#
_cell.length_a   1.000
_cell.length_b   1.000
_cell.length_c   1.000
_cell.angle_alpha   90.00
_cell.angle_beta   90.00
_cell.angle_gamma   90.00
#
_symmetry.space_group_name_H-M   'P 1'
#
loop_
_entity.id
_entity.type
_entity.pdbx_description
1 polymer ?
#
loop_
_entity_poly.entity_id
_entity_poly.type
_entity_poly.pdbx_seq_one_letter_code
_entity_poly.pdbx_strand_id
1 'polypeptide(L)' 'MALLPHAMFQAQLSEGRLVRPFDTEVTTGRYWITRLSNKEPTTAVAAFEAWICKAAL' A
#
# COMPACT_ATOMS: atom_id res chain seq x y z
N MET A 1 -17.09 3.21 13.56
CA MET A 1 -15.66 3.11 13.94
C MET A 1 -15.04 2.00 13.11
N ALA A 2 -13.81 2.18 12.62
CA ALA A 2 -13.15 1.22 11.75
C ALA A 2 -11.65 1.12 12.11
N LEU A 3 -11.05 -0.05 11.88
CA LEU A 3 -9.61 -0.26 11.91
C LEU A 3 -9.12 -0.32 10.47
N LEU A 4 -8.37 0.69 10.05
CA LEU A 4 -7.98 0.90 8.66
C LEU A 4 -6.47 1.14 8.54
N PRO A 5 -5.85 0.81 7.39
CA PRO A 5 -4.45 1.16 7.12
C PRO A 5 -4.28 2.68 7.00
N HIS A 6 -3.73 3.33 8.03
CA HIS A 6 -3.59 4.78 8.13
C HIS A 6 -2.94 5.43 6.89
N ALA A 7 -1.90 4.80 6.34
CA ALA A 7 -1.18 5.29 5.16
C ALA A 7 -2.06 5.47 3.90
N MET A 8 -3.17 4.74 3.78
CA MET A 8 -4.07 4.84 2.62
C MET A 8 -5.12 5.96 2.72
N PHE A 9 -5.28 6.57 3.89
CA PHE A 9 -6.34 7.56 4.16
C PHE A 9 -5.78 8.93 4.54
N GLN A 10 -4.52 9.21 4.18
CA GLN A 10 -3.84 10.47 4.51
C GLN A 10 -4.59 11.70 3.98
N ALA A 11 -5.18 11.62 2.78
CA ALA A 11 -5.94 12.74 2.21
C ALA A 11 -7.14 13.10 3.09
N GLN A 12 -8.00 12.13 3.41
CA GLN A 12 -9.19 12.32 4.23
C GLN A 12 -8.86 12.78 5.65
N LEU A 13 -7.72 12.36 6.18
CA LEU A 13 -7.21 12.85 7.47
C LEU A 13 -6.76 14.31 7.37
N SER A 14 -6.02 14.68 6.32
CA SER A 14 -5.58 16.06 6.07
C SER A 14 -6.74 17.02 5.82
N GLU A 15 -7.82 16.54 5.19
CA GLU A 15 -9.03 17.31 4.91
C GLU A 15 -10.02 17.31 6.09
N GLY A 16 -9.69 16.64 7.20
CA GLY A 16 -10.53 16.56 8.40
C GLY A 16 -11.82 15.75 8.23
N ARG A 17 -11.98 15.01 7.13
CA ARG A 17 -13.12 14.11 6.90
C ARG A 17 -13.04 12.82 7.72
N LEU A 18 -11.83 12.43 8.12
CA LEU A 18 -11.56 11.37 9.06
C LEU A 18 -10.75 11.91 10.23
N VAL A 19 -10.90 11.27 11.39
CA VAL A 19 -10.09 11.52 12.58
C VAL A 19 -9.48 10.20 13.02
N ARG A 20 -8.20 10.24 13.40
CA ARG A 20 -7.50 9.14 14.04
C ARG A 20 -7.51 9.37 15.55
N PRO A 21 -8.44 8.76 16.30
CA PRO A 21 -8.58 9.03 17.73
C PRO A 21 -7.43 8.45 18.57
N PHE A 22 -6.73 7.42 18.06
CA PHE A 22 -5.63 6.76 18.75
C PHE A 22 -4.45 6.57 17.81
N ASP A 23 -3.24 6.68 18.35
CA ASP A 23 -1.98 6.41 17.65
C ASP A 23 -1.60 4.91 17.67
N THR A 24 -2.33 4.06 18.37
CA THR A 24 -2.04 2.61 18.43
C THR A 24 -2.25 1.93 17.08
N GLU A 25 -1.27 1.12 16.64
CA GLU A 25 -1.31 0.35 15.40
C GLU A 25 -1.03 -1.14 15.64
N VAL A 26 -1.49 -1.98 14.72
CA VAL A 26 -1.21 -3.42 14.70
C VAL A 26 -0.84 -3.85 13.28
N THR A 27 0.20 -4.67 13.14
CA THR A 27 0.56 -5.25 11.84
C THR A 27 -0.28 -6.50 11.58
N THR A 28 -1.21 -6.40 10.62
CA THR A 28 -2.10 -7.52 10.22
C THR A 28 -1.82 -8.03 8.81
N GLY A 29 -0.98 -7.34 8.04
CA GLY A 29 -0.68 -7.70 6.66
C GLY A 29 0.20 -6.69 5.94
N ARG A 30 0.42 -6.93 4.65
CA ARG A 30 1.19 -6.07 3.73
C ARG A 30 0.50 -6.03 2.37
N TYR A 31 0.80 -5.01 1.56
CA TYR A 31 0.42 -4.96 0.16
C TYR A 31 1.44 -5.70 -0.70
N TRP A 32 0.97 -6.44 -1.69
CA TRP A 32 1.80 -7.25 -2.59
C TRP A 32 1.46 -6.94 -4.03
N ILE A 33 2.50 -6.80 -4.86
CA ILE A 33 2.36 -6.96 -6.31
C ILE A 33 2.47 -8.45 -6.63
N THR A 34 1.53 -8.99 -7.39
CA THR A 34 1.47 -10.42 -7.70
C THR A 34 1.40 -10.66 -9.20
N ARG A 35 1.97 -11.77 -9.64
CA ARG A 35 1.93 -12.25 -11.03
C ARG A 35 1.74 -13.76 -11.05
N LEU A 36 1.27 -14.29 -12.17
CA LEU A 36 1.17 -15.72 -12.38
C LEU A 36 2.57 -16.34 -12.49
N SER A 37 2.83 -17.40 -11.73
CA SER A 37 4.13 -18.09 -11.70
C SER A 37 4.53 -18.67 -13.06
N ASN A 38 3.54 -19.09 -13.87
CA ASN A 38 3.76 -19.71 -15.18
C ASN A 38 3.91 -18.70 -16.33
N LYS A 39 4.02 -17.40 -16.03
CA LYS A 39 4.20 -16.35 -17.04
C LYS A 39 5.48 -15.59 -16.77
N GLU A 40 6.41 -15.68 -17.73
CA GLU A 40 7.62 -14.87 -17.71
C GLU A 40 7.28 -13.38 -17.78
N PRO A 41 7.84 -12.54 -16.89
CA PRO A 41 7.59 -11.11 -16.91
C PRO A 41 8.21 -10.49 -18.18
N THR A 42 7.44 -9.63 -18.83
CA THR A 42 7.99 -8.80 -19.90
C THR A 42 8.92 -7.75 -19.31
N THR A 43 9.82 -7.18 -20.13
CA THR A 43 10.72 -6.10 -19.70
C THR A 43 9.97 -4.93 -19.06
N ALA A 44 8.77 -4.59 -19.56
CA ALA A 44 7.94 -3.54 -19.00
C ALA A 44 7.43 -3.87 -17.59
N VAL A 45 6.98 -5.10 -17.37
CA VAL A 45 6.52 -5.56 -16.04
C VAL A 45 7.67 -5.57 -15.05
N ALA A 46 8.84 -6.08 -15.44
CA ALA A 46 10.01 -6.08 -14.58
C ALA A 46 10.46 -4.65 -14.21
N ALA A 47 10.44 -3.72 -15.16
CA ALA A 47 10.75 -2.31 -14.91
C ALA A 47 9.73 -1.66 -13.96
N PHE A 48 8.45 -1.97 -14.12
CA PHE A 48 7.39 -1.48 -13.24
C PHE A 48 7.51 -2.04 -11.82
N GLU A 49 7.74 -3.35 -11.67
CA GLU A 49 7.97 -4.01 -10.38
C GLU A 49 9.17 -3.39 -9.64
N ALA A 50 10.29 -3.17 -10.34
CA ALA A 50 11.46 -2.52 -9.75
C ALA A 50 11.16 -1.07 -9.31
N TRP A 51 10.47 -0.31 -10.16
CA TRP A 51 10.09 1.08 -9.85
C TRP A 51 9.15 1.15 -8.64
N ILE A 52 8.08 0.34 -8.61
CA ILE A 52 7.08 0.41 -7.54
C ILE A 52 7.65 -0.07 -6.21
N CYS A 53 8.51 -1.09 -6.21
CA CYS A 53 9.21 -1.55 -5.00
C CYS A 53 10.16 -0.47 -4.45
N LYS A 54 10.79 0.32 -5.32
CA LYS A 54 11.62 1.46 -4.91
C LYS A 54 10.77 2.63 -4.38
N ALA A 55 9.61 2.90 -4.98
CA ALA A 55 8.71 3.97 -4.56
C ALA A 55 7.92 3.66 -3.28
N ALA A 56 7.83 2.38 -2.90
CA ALA A 56 7.17 1.92 -1.68
C ALA A 56 8.04 2.00 -0.42
N LEU A 57 9.34 2.30 -0.56
CA LEU A 57 10.31 2.56 0.51
C LEU A 57 10.33 4.05 0.86
#